data_AF-A0AA52HA94-F1
#
_entry.id   AF-A0AA52HA94-F1
#
_cell.length_a   1.000
_cell.length_b   1.000
_cell.length_c   1.000
_cell.angle_alpha   90.00
_cell.angle_beta   90.00
_cell.angle_gamma   90.00
#
_symmetry.space_group_name_H-M   'P 1'
#
loop_
_entity.id
_entity.type
_entity.pdbx_description
1 polymer ?
#
loop_
_entity_poly.entity_id
_entity_poly.type
_entity_poly.pdbx_seq_one_letter_code
_entity_poly.pdbx_strand_id
1 'polypeptide(L)'
;MTEDLAKVEAALDNLINGNFTASEGDCSGDSPLLAKVNILADKSVSRSEENLKRTVDYSIIANKGMASIARMSRYITDVNGQSQSIASAIEELSSSVKSISSSAEQASMEVDQVATSAATGIIAADNAQKSMEEIAGAVHTAGERVTELSKTSEEIGKIVKDIEDIAKQTNLLALNATIEAARAGDAGKGFAVVASEVKNLANQTASATDTIRSRIEALRTEMSAIVGTMEDGETKVSEGRTVIEQSTAEMHGISRQVDSVNAHMSEINTILEQQVSATSEVSNGAAIIVERSQQNSDSIKQVIDQLNETETPIAESINYFVEKSGLSATLYAAKSDHMIWMRKLSQMLAGSIVLKANELSDHHQCRLGKWYDTQTNPALTSLPEWRQLEAPHKQVHQAGIEASKAYASGDISAAIAAIQKADDASKQVMILLDQIISKF
;
A
#
# COMPACT_ATOMS: atom_id res chain seq x y z
N MET A 1 -94.70 25.41 5.93
CA MET A 1 -94.51 23.97 5.65
C MET A 1 -93.90 23.72 4.27
N THR A 2 -94.30 24.43 3.21
CA THR A 2 -93.72 24.30 1.86
C THR A 2 -92.29 24.85 1.74
N GLU A 3 -91.95 25.91 2.48
CA GLU A 3 -90.63 26.54 2.42
C GLU A 3 -89.53 25.73 3.16
N ASP A 4 -89.87 25.11 4.31
CA ASP A 4 -88.92 24.26 5.06
C ASP A 4 -88.58 22.95 4.34
N LEU A 5 -89.54 22.38 3.60
CA LEU A 5 -89.33 21.17 2.79
C LEU A 5 -88.39 21.44 1.62
N ALA A 6 -88.54 22.59 0.94
CA ALA A 6 -87.64 22.99 -0.14
C ALA A 6 -86.19 23.20 0.34
N LYS A 7 -86.00 23.78 1.54
CA LYS A 7 -84.67 23.92 2.16
C LYS A 7 -84.04 22.56 2.51
N VAL A 8 -84.84 21.61 3.01
CA VAL A 8 -84.37 20.25 3.30
C VAL A 8 -84.00 19.50 2.00
N GLU A 9 -84.80 19.62 0.94
CA GLU A 9 -84.52 19.01 -0.35
C GLU A 9 -83.23 19.56 -0.97
N ALA A 10 -83.05 20.89 -0.97
CA ALA A 10 -81.82 21.52 -1.44
C ALA A 10 -80.58 21.09 -0.62
N ALA A 11 -80.71 20.98 0.70
CA ALA A 11 -79.64 20.50 1.56
C ALA A 11 -79.28 19.02 1.30
N LEU A 12 -80.29 18.16 1.04
CA LEU A 12 -80.07 16.78 0.65
C LEU A 12 -79.45 16.65 -0.74
N ASP A 13 -79.86 17.46 -1.71
CA ASP A 13 -79.26 17.50 -3.05
C ASP A 13 -77.78 17.92 -2.99
N ASN A 14 -77.42 18.87 -2.12
CA ASN A 14 -76.03 19.22 -1.85
C ASN A 14 -75.24 18.01 -1.31
N LEU A 15 -75.78 17.29 -0.32
CA LEU A 15 -75.15 16.09 0.23
C LEU A 15 -75.00 14.96 -0.81
N ILE A 16 -76.03 14.73 -1.64
CA ILE A 16 -76.01 13.72 -2.71
C ILE A 16 -74.91 14.06 -3.74
N ASN A 17 -74.72 15.35 -4.04
CA ASN A 17 -73.67 15.82 -4.94
C ASN A 17 -72.29 15.94 -4.27
N GLY A 18 -72.17 15.52 -3.00
CA GLY A 18 -70.94 15.54 -2.21
C GLY A 18 -70.51 16.94 -1.77
N ASN A 19 -71.38 17.94 -1.85
CA ASN A 19 -71.14 19.27 -1.31
C ASN A 19 -71.59 19.30 0.16
N PHE A 20 -70.63 19.14 1.06
CA PHE A 20 -70.90 19.01 2.49
C PHE A 20 -70.87 20.35 3.24
N THR A 21 -70.47 21.44 2.58
CA THR A 21 -70.46 22.79 3.17
C THR A 21 -71.80 23.48 2.93
N ALA A 22 -72.53 23.79 4.00
CA ALA A 22 -73.73 24.60 3.89
C ALA A 22 -73.36 26.03 3.43
N SER A 23 -73.94 26.52 2.33
CA SER A 23 -73.92 27.95 2.01
C SER A 23 -74.64 28.69 3.15
N GLU A 24 -74.04 29.77 3.67
CA GLU A 24 -74.54 30.57 4.81
C GLU A 24 -75.95 31.20 4.63
N GLY A 25 -76.71 30.83 3.60
CA GLY A 25 -78.07 31.31 3.34
C GLY A 25 -79.18 30.24 3.37
N ASP A 26 -78.89 28.96 3.12
CA ASP A 26 -79.94 27.97 2.78
C ASP A 26 -80.43 27.11 3.95
N CYS A 27 -79.70 27.08 5.07
CA CYS A 27 -79.96 26.17 6.19
C CYS A 27 -80.45 26.86 7.48
N SER A 28 -80.91 28.12 7.41
CA SER A 28 -81.50 28.80 8.56
C SER A 28 -83.01 28.50 8.68
N GLY A 29 -83.38 27.72 9.70
CA GLY A 29 -84.76 27.38 10.05
C GLY A 29 -84.85 26.39 11.22
N ASP A 30 -85.88 26.50 12.05
CA ASP A 30 -86.06 25.71 13.29
C ASP A 30 -86.68 24.31 13.07
N SER A 31 -86.63 23.77 11.85
CA SER A 31 -87.20 22.44 11.55
C SER A 31 -86.32 21.30 12.11
N PRO A 32 -86.88 20.35 12.89
CA PRO A 32 -86.13 19.19 13.40
C PRO A 32 -85.47 18.32 12.32
N LEU A 33 -86.03 18.31 11.10
CA LEU A 33 -85.47 17.55 9.97
C LEU A 33 -84.24 18.25 9.38
N LEU A 34 -84.30 19.58 9.22
CA LEU A 34 -83.17 20.39 8.76
C LEU A 34 -81.98 20.29 9.73
N ALA A 35 -82.25 20.30 11.04
CA ALA A 35 -81.22 20.07 12.06
C ALA A 35 -80.51 18.70 11.92
N LYS A 36 -81.24 17.63 11.60
CA LYS A 36 -80.64 16.30 11.35
C LYS A 36 -79.83 16.26 10.06
N VAL A 37 -80.26 16.95 9.00
CA VAL A 37 -79.52 17.08 7.74
C VAL A 37 -78.22 17.86 7.97
N ASN A 38 -78.26 18.94 8.76
CA ASN A 38 -77.04 19.69 9.13
C ASN A 38 -76.07 18.82 9.95
N ILE A 39 -76.55 18.05 10.94
CA ILE A 39 -75.69 17.10 11.69
C ILE A 39 -75.07 16.05 10.76
N LEU A 40 -75.82 15.56 9.76
CA LEU A 40 -75.30 14.62 8.76
C LEU A 40 -74.25 15.28 7.86
N ALA A 41 -74.47 16.53 7.45
CA ALA A 41 -73.52 17.33 6.70
C ALA A 41 -72.21 17.51 7.49
N ASP A 42 -72.29 17.96 8.74
CA ASP A 42 -71.14 18.15 9.62
C ASP A 42 -70.35 16.84 9.81
N LYS A 43 -71.04 15.73 10.10
CA LYS A 43 -70.38 14.41 10.20
C LYS A 43 -69.75 13.95 8.89
N SER A 44 -70.32 14.32 7.74
CA SER A 44 -69.77 13.99 6.42
C SER A 44 -68.53 14.83 6.12
N VAL A 45 -68.53 16.12 6.50
CA VAL A 45 -67.33 16.98 6.47
C VAL A 45 -66.23 16.39 7.34
N SER A 46 -66.49 16.10 8.62
CA SER A 46 -65.46 15.57 9.53
C SER A 46 -64.88 14.25 9.03
N ARG A 47 -65.72 13.36 8.46
CA ARG A 47 -65.26 12.10 7.87
C ARG A 47 -64.44 12.31 6.60
N SER A 48 -64.83 13.28 5.76
CA SER A 48 -64.09 13.69 4.56
C SER A 48 -62.71 14.23 4.92
N GLU A 49 -62.63 15.08 5.93
CA GLU A 49 -61.38 15.64 6.46
C GLU A 49 -60.48 14.57 7.07
N GLU A 50 -61.02 13.62 7.84
CA GLU A 50 -60.26 12.50 8.39
C GLU A 50 -59.67 11.62 7.26
N ASN A 51 -60.46 11.33 6.24
CA ASN A 51 -59.99 10.57 5.08
C ASN A 51 -58.91 11.33 4.29
N LEU A 52 -59.10 12.64 4.06
CA LEU A 52 -58.11 13.49 3.42
C LEU A 52 -56.80 13.51 4.21
N LYS A 53 -56.88 13.68 5.54
CA LYS A 53 -55.72 13.62 6.42
C LYS A 53 -54.98 12.29 6.25
N ARG A 54 -55.70 11.16 6.26
CA ARG A 54 -55.09 9.83 6.06
C ARG A 54 -54.43 9.68 4.69
N THR A 55 -55.07 10.16 3.62
CA THR A 55 -54.49 10.13 2.27
C THR A 55 -53.21 10.98 2.19
N VAL A 56 -53.20 12.16 2.80
CA VAL A 56 -52.01 13.02 2.89
C VAL A 56 -50.92 12.35 3.71
N ASP A 57 -51.27 11.69 4.83
CA ASP A 57 -50.31 10.93 5.63
C ASP A 57 -49.66 9.79 4.82
N TYR A 58 -50.43 9.06 4.00
CA TYR A 58 -49.88 8.07 3.07
C TYR A 58 -48.95 8.69 2.01
N SER A 59 -49.31 9.84 1.45
CA SER A 59 -48.46 10.61 0.54
C SER A 59 -47.12 10.96 1.19
N ILE A 60 -47.14 11.50 2.41
CA ILE A 60 -45.93 11.87 3.14
C ILE A 60 -45.03 10.64 3.35
N ILE A 61 -45.59 9.50 3.75
CA ILE A 61 -44.83 8.26 4.00
C ILE A 61 -44.20 7.73 2.70
N ALA A 62 -44.96 7.65 1.61
CA ALA A 62 -44.45 7.20 0.31
C ALA A 62 -43.29 8.08 -0.19
N ASN A 63 -43.42 9.40 -0.05
CA ASN A 63 -42.37 10.36 -0.43
C ASN A 63 -41.10 10.22 0.43
N LYS A 64 -41.22 9.94 1.74
CA LYS A 64 -40.07 9.63 2.60
C LYS A 64 -39.36 8.33 2.18
N GLY A 65 -40.12 7.34 1.72
CA GLY A 65 -39.58 6.10 1.13
C GLY A 65 -38.72 6.39 -0.10
N MET A 66 -39.24 7.18 -1.04
CA MET A 66 -38.52 7.61 -2.25
C MET A 66 -37.19 8.31 -1.96
N ALA A 67 -37.17 9.25 -1.00
CA ALA A 67 -35.94 9.93 -0.63
C ALA A 67 -34.88 8.96 -0.08
N SER A 68 -35.30 7.91 0.63
CA SER A 68 -34.40 6.88 1.15
C SER A 68 -33.84 5.98 0.05
N ILE A 69 -34.66 5.65 -0.96
CA ILE A 69 -34.24 4.87 -2.12
C ILE A 69 -33.26 5.65 -3.00
N ALA A 70 -33.48 6.95 -3.21
CA ALA A 70 -32.56 7.81 -3.95
C ALA A 70 -31.14 7.82 -3.32
N ARG A 71 -31.05 7.85 -1.98
CA ARG A 71 -29.76 7.70 -1.27
C ARG A 71 -29.14 6.32 -1.50
N MET A 72 -29.95 5.26 -1.48
CA MET A 72 -29.50 3.90 -1.75
C MET A 72 -28.91 3.74 -3.17
N SER A 73 -29.56 4.32 -4.19
CA SER A 73 -29.05 4.31 -5.58
C SER A 73 -27.64 4.86 -5.66
N ARG A 74 -27.40 6.00 -5.00
CA ARG A 74 -26.07 6.63 -4.98
C ARG A 74 -25.04 5.74 -4.30
N TYR A 75 -25.37 5.17 -3.13
CA TYR A 75 -24.44 4.27 -2.44
C TYR A 75 -24.00 3.09 -3.31
N ILE A 76 -24.91 2.56 -4.13
CA ILE A 76 -24.56 1.47 -5.07
C ILE A 76 -23.66 1.96 -6.19
N THR A 77 -23.90 3.16 -6.74
CA THR A 77 -22.98 3.76 -7.71
C THR A 77 -21.57 3.95 -7.12
N ASP A 78 -21.49 4.42 -5.87
CA ASP A 78 -20.21 4.59 -5.17
C ASP A 78 -19.50 3.23 -4.95
N VAL A 79 -20.25 2.20 -4.51
CA VAL A 79 -19.72 0.83 -4.34
C VAL A 79 -19.21 0.27 -5.67
N ASN A 80 -19.95 0.43 -6.77
CA ASN A 80 -19.51 -0.01 -8.10
C ASN A 80 -18.19 0.68 -8.52
N GLY A 81 -18.06 1.99 -8.29
CA GLY A 81 -16.82 2.73 -8.56
C GLY A 81 -15.63 2.24 -7.72
N GLN A 82 -15.88 1.92 -6.45
CA GLN A 82 -14.86 1.33 -5.56
C GLN A 82 -14.46 -0.07 -6.02
N SER A 83 -15.41 -0.93 -6.39
CA SER A 83 -15.13 -2.27 -6.92
C SER A 83 -14.30 -2.24 -8.20
N GLN A 84 -14.55 -1.29 -9.11
CA GLN A 84 -13.75 -1.12 -10.30
C GLN A 84 -12.31 -0.70 -9.97
N SER A 85 -12.14 0.19 -8.98
CA SER A 85 -10.82 0.62 -8.51
C SER A 85 -10.05 -0.54 -7.87
N ILE A 86 -10.75 -1.40 -7.11
CA ILE A 86 -10.18 -2.64 -6.56
C ILE A 86 -9.72 -3.57 -7.69
N ALA A 87 -10.53 -3.77 -8.73
CA ALA A 87 -10.16 -4.61 -9.87
C ALA A 87 -8.87 -4.13 -10.56
N SER A 88 -8.73 -2.81 -10.78
CA SER A 88 -7.49 -2.24 -11.35
C SER A 88 -6.28 -2.43 -10.43
N ALA A 89 -6.43 -2.25 -9.12
CA ALA A 89 -5.35 -2.50 -8.17
C ALA A 89 -4.91 -3.98 -8.15
N ILE A 90 -5.85 -4.92 -8.35
CA ILE A 90 -5.58 -6.36 -8.44
C ILE A 90 -4.78 -6.71 -9.71
N GLU A 91 -5.08 -6.08 -10.84
CA GLU A 91 -4.30 -6.25 -12.08
C GLU A 91 -2.84 -5.80 -11.88
N GLU A 92 -2.64 -4.65 -11.23
CA GLU A 92 -1.31 -4.12 -10.89
C GLU A 92 -0.57 -5.03 -9.90
N LEU A 93 -1.26 -5.54 -8.87
CA LEU A 93 -0.72 -6.52 -7.93
C LEU A 93 -0.32 -7.82 -8.64
N SER A 94 -1.15 -8.32 -9.55
CA SER A 94 -0.85 -9.53 -10.33
C SER A 94 0.41 -9.38 -11.17
N SER A 95 0.57 -8.21 -11.81
CA SER A 95 1.79 -7.86 -12.54
C SER A 95 3.01 -7.82 -11.60
N SER A 96 2.87 -7.18 -10.45
CA SER A 96 3.93 -7.06 -9.45
C SER A 96 4.38 -8.43 -8.91
N VAL A 97 3.44 -9.32 -8.61
CA VAL A 97 3.72 -10.70 -8.17
C VAL A 97 4.52 -11.45 -9.24
N LYS A 98 4.16 -11.31 -10.52
CA LYS A 98 4.89 -11.92 -11.62
C LYS A 98 6.32 -11.38 -11.74
N SER A 99 6.52 -10.07 -11.58
CA SER A 99 7.85 -9.46 -11.59
C SER A 99 8.72 -9.92 -10.42
N ILE A 100 8.14 -10.05 -9.22
CA ILE A 100 8.87 -10.56 -8.05
C ILE A 100 9.25 -12.03 -8.26
N SER A 101 8.35 -12.85 -8.81
CA SER A 101 8.65 -14.25 -9.16
C SER A 101 9.84 -14.38 -10.10
N SER A 102 9.85 -13.59 -11.18
CA SER A 102 10.98 -13.59 -12.13
C SER A 102 12.29 -13.12 -11.48
N SER A 103 12.21 -12.16 -10.54
CA SER A 103 13.39 -11.67 -9.82
C SER A 103 13.92 -12.71 -8.82
N ALA A 104 13.03 -13.45 -8.16
CA ALA A 104 13.40 -14.55 -7.27
C ALA A 104 14.07 -15.70 -8.03
N GLU A 105 13.54 -16.07 -9.20
CA GLU A 105 14.16 -17.07 -10.08
C GLU A 105 15.57 -16.64 -10.52
N GLN A 106 15.73 -15.39 -10.96
CA GLN A 106 17.04 -14.87 -11.35
C GLN A 106 18.03 -14.86 -10.17
N ALA A 107 17.59 -14.42 -8.99
CA ALA A 107 18.42 -14.42 -7.81
C ALA A 107 18.85 -15.84 -7.40
N SER A 108 17.97 -16.84 -7.54
CA SER A 108 18.34 -18.25 -7.34
C SER A 108 19.45 -18.69 -8.29
N MET A 109 19.36 -18.32 -9.58
CA MET A 109 20.41 -18.64 -10.56
C MET A 109 21.75 -17.97 -10.22
N GLU A 110 21.72 -16.72 -9.77
CA GLU A 110 22.93 -15.99 -9.34
C GLU A 110 23.56 -16.63 -8.10
N VAL A 111 22.74 -17.10 -7.15
CA VAL A 111 23.21 -17.81 -5.94
C VAL A 111 23.87 -19.14 -6.28
N ASP A 112 23.32 -19.92 -7.21
CA ASP A 112 23.93 -21.16 -7.69
C ASP A 112 25.30 -20.91 -8.36
N GLN A 113 25.43 -19.79 -9.07
CA GLN A 113 26.70 -19.38 -9.66
C GLN A 113 27.72 -19.00 -8.57
N VAL A 114 27.30 -18.28 -7.53
CA VAL A 114 28.16 -17.97 -6.37
C VAL A 114 28.58 -19.24 -5.63
N ALA A 115 27.68 -20.20 -5.46
CA ALA A 115 27.98 -21.50 -4.85
C ALA A 115 29.09 -22.23 -5.62
N THR A 116 28.98 -22.26 -6.96
CA THR A 116 29.98 -22.86 -7.84
C THR A 116 31.34 -22.15 -7.75
N SER A 117 31.34 -20.81 -7.71
CA SER A 117 32.55 -20.01 -7.54
C SER A 117 33.21 -20.25 -6.19
N ALA A 118 32.44 -20.33 -5.10
CA ALA A 118 32.96 -20.65 -3.76
C ALA A 118 33.57 -22.06 -3.72
N ALA A 119 32.90 -23.06 -4.29
CA ALA A 119 33.43 -24.42 -4.40
C ALA A 119 34.74 -24.47 -5.19
N THR A 120 34.81 -23.75 -6.31
CA THR A 120 36.04 -23.64 -7.10
C THR A 120 37.15 -22.94 -6.31
N GLY A 121 36.81 -21.91 -5.54
CA GLY A 121 37.74 -21.21 -4.65
C GLY A 121 38.32 -22.11 -3.56
N ILE A 122 37.50 -22.98 -2.96
CA ILE A 122 37.95 -23.98 -1.97
C ILE A 122 38.96 -24.95 -2.60
N ILE A 123 38.67 -25.46 -3.80
CA ILE A 123 39.59 -26.36 -4.52
C ILE A 123 40.91 -25.66 -4.84
N ALA A 124 40.86 -24.40 -5.29
CA ALA A 124 42.05 -23.62 -5.58
C ALA A 124 42.91 -23.38 -4.32
N ALA A 125 42.27 -23.08 -3.19
CA ALA A 125 42.96 -22.90 -1.91
C ALA A 125 43.60 -24.21 -1.41
N ASP A 126 42.91 -25.35 -1.52
CA ASP A 126 43.48 -26.68 -1.18
C ASP A 126 44.72 -27.01 -2.02
N ASN A 127 44.69 -26.71 -3.32
CA ASN A 127 45.86 -26.87 -4.18
C ASN A 127 47.02 -25.94 -3.77
N ALA A 128 46.72 -24.69 -3.42
CA ALA A 128 47.73 -23.75 -2.93
C ALA A 128 48.35 -24.20 -1.59
N GLN A 129 47.54 -24.76 -0.67
CA GLN A 129 48.00 -25.35 0.59
C GLN A 129 49.02 -26.46 0.33
N LYS A 130 48.70 -27.39 -0.59
CA LYS A 130 49.61 -28.48 -0.99
C LYS A 130 50.90 -27.96 -1.59
N SER A 131 50.84 -26.97 -2.48
CA SER A 131 52.06 -26.35 -3.03
C SER A 131 52.92 -25.69 -1.96
N MET A 132 52.33 -25.05 -0.95
CA MET A 132 53.10 -24.50 0.18
C MET A 132 53.75 -25.59 1.02
N GLU A 133 53.11 -26.74 1.20
CA GLU A 133 53.72 -27.91 1.86
C GLU A 133 54.92 -28.45 1.08
N GLU A 134 54.81 -28.55 -0.24
CA GLU A 134 55.93 -28.97 -1.09
C GLU A 134 57.10 -27.98 -1.03
N ILE A 135 56.82 -26.67 -1.06
CA ILE A 135 57.84 -25.62 -0.93
C ILE A 135 58.51 -25.68 0.45
N ALA A 136 57.73 -25.84 1.53
CA ALA A 136 58.28 -25.99 2.88
C ALA A 136 59.26 -27.17 2.97
N GLY A 137 58.89 -28.32 2.41
CA GLY A 137 59.75 -29.50 2.34
C GLY A 137 61.04 -29.26 1.54
N ALA A 138 60.95 -28.54 0.42
CA ALA A 138 62.11 -28.20 -0.40
C ALA A 138 63.07 -27.22 0.32
N VAL A 139 62.54 -26.19 0.98
CA VAL A 139 63.31 -25.22 1.78
C VAL A 139 64.02 -25.93 2.94
N HIS A 140 63.30 -26.79 3.66
CA HIS A 140 63.87 -27.59 4.75
C HIS A 140 65.04 -28.47 4.28
N THR A 141 64.82 -29.24 3.20
CA THR A 141 65.86 -30.11 2.61
C THR A 141 67.08 -29.31 2.14
N ALA A 142 66.87 -28.12 1.56
CA ALA A 142 67.97 -27.24 1.15
C ALA A 142 68.76 -26.74 2.36
N GLY A 143 68.08 -26.36 3.45
CA GLY A 143 68.72 -25.96 4.72
C GLY A 143 69.59 -27.06 5.33
N GLU A 144 69.10 -28.31 5.34
CA GLU A 144 69.88 -29.46 5.82
C GLU A 144 71.17 -29.66 5.00
N ARG A 145 71.06 -29.61 3.67
CA ARG A 145 72.22 -29.76 2.76
C ARG A 145 73.27 -28.67 2.94
N VAL A 146 72.85 -27.42 3.14
CA VAL A 146 73.77 -26.31 3.39
C VAL A 146 74.45 -26.47 4.75
N THR A 147 73.73 -26.97 5.76
CA THR A 147 74.30 -27.27 7.07
C THR A 147 75.35 -28.38 6.99
N GLU A 148 75.10 -29.44 6.22
CA GLU A 148 76.07 -30.50 5.97
C GLU A 148 77.33 -29.97 5.23
N LEU A 149 77.14 -29.08 4.25
CA LEU A 149 78.24 -28.44 3.53
C LEU A 149 79.07 -27.52 4.45
N SER A 150 78.42 -26.83 5.39
CA SER A 150 79.08 -25.99 6.41
C SER A 150 79.96 -26.84 7.33
N LYS A 151 79.44 -28.00 7.78
CA LYS A 151 80.22 -28.97 8.57
C LYS A 151 81.43 -29.52 7.80
N THR A 152 81.24 -29.88 6.53
CA THR A 152 82.32 -30.36 5.66
C THR A 152 83.40 -29.28 5.46
N SER A 153 82.98 -28.02 5.30
CA SER A 153 83.90 -26.89 5.17
C SER A 153 84.71 -26.63 6.44
N GLU A 154 84.11 -26.86 7.61
CA GLU A 154 84.81 -26.81 8.89
C GLU A 154 85.86 -27.92 9.03
N GLU A 155 85.56 -29.13 8.57
CA GLU A 155 86.53 -30.24 8.52
C GLU A 155 87.70 -29.92 7.57
N ILE A 156 87.42 -29.37 6.39
CA ILE A 156 88.46 -28.90 5.46
C ILE A 156 89.31 -27.80 6.11
N GLY A 157 88.70 -26.86 6.83
CA GLY A 157 89.41 -25.82 7.57
C GLY A 157 90.41 -26.38 8.58
N LYS A 158 90.06 -27.48 9.28
CA LYS A 158 90.99 -28.18 10.18
C LYS A 158 92.17 -28.80 9.43
N ILE A 159 91.91 -29.47 8.30
CA ILE A 159 92.96 -30.07 7.46
C ILE A 159 93.92 -29.00 6.93
N VAL A 160 93.39 -27.86 6.46
CA VAL A 160 94.21 -26.75 5.96
C VAL A 160 95.12 -26.18 7.04
N LYS A 161 94.62 -26.08 8.27
CA LYS A 161 95.42 -25.69 9.44
C LYS A 161 96.55 -26.68 9.73
N ASP A 162 96.27 -27.98 9.69
CA ASP A 162 97.29 -29.02 9.89
C ASP A 162 98.38 -28.93 8.80
N ILE A 163 98.02 -28.68 7.53
CA ILE A 163 98.99 -28.50 6.44
C ILE A 163 99.83 -27.23 6.66
N GLU A 164 99.22 -26.13 7.12
CA GLU A 164 99.93 -24.89 7.45
C GLU A 164 100.97 -25.13 8.55
N ASP A 165 100.60 -25.89 9.60
CA ASP A 165 101.50 -26.25 10.70
C ASP A 165 102.64 -27.16 10.22
N ILE A 166 102.36 -28.13 9.35
CA ILE A 166 103.39 -28.97 8.70
C ILE A 166 104.32 -28.12 7.83
N ALA A 167 103.80 -27.16 7.07
CA ALA A 167 104.60 -26.26 6.24
C ALA A 167 105.53 -25.39 7.11
N LYS A 168 105.04 -24.86 8.24
CA LYS A 168 105.86 -24.12 9.22
C LYS A 168 106.96 -24.99 9.82
N GLN A 169 106.65 -26.23 10.21
CA GLN A 169 107.63 -27.19 10.72
C GLN A 169 108.68 -27.54 9.65
N THR A 170 108.26 -27.76 8.42
CA THR A 170 109.15 -28.07 7.28
C THR A 170 110.07 -26.89 6.97
N ASN A 171 109.56 -25.65 7.04
CA ASN A 171 110.36 -24.43 6.88
C ASN A 171 111.42 -24.30 7.99
N LEU A 172 111.07 -24.63 9.24
CA LEU A 172 112.01 -24.66 10.37
C LEU A 172 113.07 -25.76 10.23
N LEU A 173 112.67 -26.96 9.80
CA LEU A 173 113.59 -28.07 9.50
C LEU A 173 114.57 -27.71 8.39
N ALA A 174 114.06 -27.12 7.30
CA ALA A 174 114.86 -26.66 6.17
C ALA A 174 115.81 -25.52 6.56
N LEU A 175 115.37 -24.61 7.44
CA LEU A 175 116.21 -23.56 8.00
C LEU A 175 117.36 -24.13 8.83
N ASN A 176 117.08 -25.08 9.73
CA ASN A 176 118.11 -25.77 10.51
C ASN A 176 119.10 -26.53 9.61
N ALA A 177 118.60 -27.22 8.58
CA ALA A 177 119.44 -27.87 7.58
C ALA A 177 120.30 -26.88 6.78
N THR A 178 119.77 -25.71 6.44
CA THR A 178 120.53 -24.64 5.76
C THR A 178 121.66 -24.12 6.65
N ILE A 179 121.40 -23.95 7.96
CA ILE A 179 122.40 -23.52 8.95
C ILE A 179 123.52 -24.57 9.07
N GLU A 180 123.16 -25.85 9.20
CA GLU A 180 124.16 -26.93 9.35
C GLU A 180 124.96 -27.17 8.07
N ALA A 181 124.32 -27.02 6.90
CA ALA A 181 125.01 -27.06 5.61
C ALA A 181 126.01 -25.90 5.44
N ALA A 182 125.69 -24.69 5.92
CA ALA A 182 126.62 -23.57 5.96
C ALA A 182 127.79 -23.83 6.93
N ARG A 183 127.53 -24.53 8.05
CA ARG A 183 128.53 -24.91 9.05
C ARG A 183 129.54 -25.95 8.55
N ALA A 184 129.12 -26.83 7.62
CA ALA A 184 129.97 -27.82 6.98
C ALA A 184 130.91 -27.26 5.87
N GLY A 185 130.85 -25.96 5.58
CA GLY A 185 131.75 -25.30 4.62
C GLY A 185 131.59 -25.81 3.18
N ASP A 186 132.70 -26.07 2.48
CA ASP A 186 132.68 -26.49 1.06
C ASP A 186 132.01 -27.85 0.82
N ALA A 187 132.01 -28.75 1.81
CA ALA A 187 131.34 -30.06 1.72
C ALA A 187 129.80 -29.97 1.80
N GLY A 188 129.26 -28.88 2.36
CA GLY A 188 127.82 -28.68 2.57
C GLY A 188 127.09 -27.95 1.45
N LYS A 189 127.79 -27.42 0.43
CA LYS A 189 127.20 -26.57 -0.63
C LYS A 189 126.01 -27.22 -1.36
N GLY A 190 126.10 -28.50 -1.71
CA GLY A 190 125.00 -29.22 -2.36
C GLY A 190 123.77 -29.38 -1.47
N PHE A 191 123.99 -29.66 -0.17
CA PHE A 191 122.91 -29.74 0.83
C PHE A 191 122.27 -28.37 1.11
N ALA A 192 123.05 -27.29 1.11
CA ALA A 192 122.53 -25.93 1.31
C ALA A 192 121.55 -25.51 0.19
N VAL A 193 121.82 -25.89 -1.07
CA VAL A 193 120.90 -25.61 -2.19
C VAL A 193 119.59 -26.36 -2.02
N VAL A 194 119.64 -27.66 -1.68
CA VAL A 194 118.42 -28.47 -1.44
C VAL A 194 117.64 -27.93 -0.25
N ALA A 195 118.31 -27.60 0.86
CA ALA A 195 117.66 -27.05 2.05
C ALA A 195 117.00 -25.68 1.76
N SER A 196 117.64 -24.82 0.96
CA SER A 196 117.04 -23.56 0.51
C SER A 196 115.81 -23.78 -0.37
N GLU A 197 115.84 -24.78 -1.25
CA GLU A 197 114.69 -25.12 -2.11
C GLU A 197 113.52 -25.66 -1.30
N VAL A 198 113.77 -26.58 -0.36
CA VAL A 198 112.74 -27.10 0.58
C VAL A 198 112.15 -25.97 1.41
N LYS A 199 112.98 -25.03 1.89
CA LYS A 199 112.52 -23.84 2.62
C LYS A 199 111.60 -22.98 1.75
N ASN A 200 111.94 -22.81 0.46
CA ASN A 200 111.13 -22.02 -0.46
C ASN A 200 109.77 -22.70 -0.74
N LEU A 201 109.77 -24.02 -0.99
CA LEU A 201 108.54 -24.82 -1.13
C LEU A 201 107.67 -24.76 0.13
N ALA A 202 108.27 -24.82 1.31
CA ALA A 202 107.54 -24.73 2.57
C ALA A 202 106.86 -23.36 2.74
N ASN A 203 107.53 -22.26 2.38
CA ASN A 203 106.92 -20.92 2.38
C ASN A 203 105.82 -20.77 1.32
N GLN A 204 106.00 -21.34 0.12
CA GLN A 204 104.95 -21.38 -0.89
C GLN A 204 103.73 -22.16 -0.41
N THR A 205 103.94 -23.29 0.27
CA THR A 205 102.88 -24.12 0.84
C THR A 205 102.13 -23.37 1.95
N ALA A 206 102.84 -22.66 2.84
CA ALA A 206 102.23 -21.82 3.87
C ALA A 206 101.39 -20.67 3.26
N SER A 207 101.90 -20.01 2.22
CA SER A 207 101.15 -18.96 1.52
C SER A 207 99.91 -19.49 0.79
N ALA A 208 100.01 -20.68 0.19
CA ALA A 208 98.89 -21.32 -0.48
C ALA A 208 97.81 -21.77 0.51
N THR A 209 98.21 -22.34 1.65
CA THR A 209 97.28 -22.72 2.73
C THR A 209 96.58 -21.51 3.34
N ASP A 210 97.26 -20.39 3.54
CA ASP A 210 96.62 -19.16 4.02
C ASP A 210 95.56 -18.62 3.04
N THR A 211 95.85 -18.71 1.73
CA THR A 211 94.87 -18.37 0.69
C THR A 211 93.65 -19.31 0.74
N ILE A 212 93.87 -20.62 0.90
CA ILE A 212 92.77 -21.60 1.02
C ILE A 212 91.95 -21.33 2.27
N ARG A 213 92.60 -21.06 3.41
CA ARG A 213 91.95 -20.69 4.68
C ARG A 213 91.01 -19.50 4.49
N SER A 214 91.47 -18.44 3.83
CA SER A 214 90.64 -17.26 3.56
C SER A 214 89.40 -17.59 2.70
N ARG A 215 89.53 -18.51 1.73
CA ARG A 215 88.40 -18.98 0.91
C ARG A 215 87.42 -19.84 1.69
N ILE A 216 87.90 -20.69 2.61
CA ILE A 216 87.03 -21.50 3.48
C ILE A 216 86.23 -20.60 4.43
N GLU A 217 86.84 -19.56 5.00
CA GLU A 217 86.11 -18.60 5.85
C GLU A 217 85.06 -17.81 5.08
N ALA A 218 85.36 -17.39 3.84
CA ALA A 218 84.38 -16.76 2.95
C ALA A 218 83.20 -17.71 2.65
N LEU A 219 83.49 -18.98 2.31
CA LEU A 219 82.48 -20.01 2.07
C LEU A 219 81.60 -20.26 3.30
N ARG A 220 82.18 -20.32 4.51
CA ARG A 220 81.41 -20.47 5.75
C ARG A 220 80.48 -19.28 5.99
N THR A 221 80.96 -18.07 5.74
CA THR A 221 80.16 -16.84 5.87
C THR A 221 78.97 -16.88 4.89
N GLU A 222 79.20 -17.28 3.65
CA GLU A 222 78.17 -17.39 2.62
C GLU A 222 77.15 -18.50 2.95
N MET A 223 77.59 -19.66 3.44
CA MET A 223 76.69 -20.72 3.91
C MET A 223 75.83 -20.27 5.10
N SER A 224 76.41 -19.54 6.06
CA SER A 224 75.64 -18.98 7.18
C SER A 224 74.57 -18.01 6.71
N ALA A 225 74.87 -17.18 5.71
CA ALA A 225 73.88 -16.29 5.11
C ALA A 225 72.76 -17.08 4.41
N ILE A 226 73.10 -18.15 3.69
CA ILE A 226 72.12 -19.02 3.02
C ILE A 226 71.20 -19.70 4.05
N VAL A 227 71.73 -20.21 5.17
CA VAL A 227 70.90 -20.78 6.25
C VAL A 227 69.89 -19.75 6.75
N GLY A 228 70.33 -18.51 7.04
CA GLY A 228 69.42 -17.44 7.45
C GLY A 228 68.33 -17.13 6.41
N THR A 229 68.63 -17.20 5.12
CA THR A 229 67.61 -17.05 4.07
C THR A 229 66.64 -18.23 3.98
N MET A 230 67.08 -19.45 4.33
CA MET A 230 66.20 -20.62 4.38
C MET A 230 65.26 -20.55 5.59
N GLU A 231 65.74 -20.10 6.74
CA GLU A 231 64.91 -19.85 7.94
C GLU A 231 63.85 -18.76 7.69
N ASP A 232 64.22 -17.67 7.01
CA ASP A 232 63.26 -16.64 6.58
C ASP A 232 62.27 -17.21 5.54
N GLY A 233 62.74 -18.03 4.60
CA GLY A 233 61.89 -18.73 3.64
C GLY A 233 60.85 -19.63 4.30
N GLU A 234 61.25 -20.40 5.32
CA GLU A 234 60.33 -21.24 6.10
C GLU A 234 59.26 -20.39 6.81
N THR A 235 59.67 -19.26 7.38
CA THR A 235 58.75 -18.30 8.01
C THR A 235 57.74 -17.75 7.00
N LYS A 236 58.19 -17.35 5.80
CA LYS A 236 57.32 -16.82 4.74
C LYS A 236 56.34 -17.87 4.21
N VAL A 237 56.76 -19.13 4.10
CA VAL A 237 55.86 -20.22 3.69
C VAL A 237 54.81 -20.47 4.78
N SER A 238 55.19 -20.42 6.06
CA SER A 238 54.25 -20.54 7.18
C SER A 238 53.20 -19.41 7.20
N GLU A 239 53.64 -18.17 6.99
CA GLU A 239 52.74 -17.02 6.82
C GLU A 239 51.78 -17.24 5.63
N GLY A 240 52.29 -17.72 4.49
CA GLY A 240 51.51 -18.03 3.30
C GLY A 240 50.43 -19.09 3.54
N ARG A 241 50.76 -20.16 4.27
CA ARG A 241 49.80 -21.20 4.68
C ARG A 241 48.67 -20.61 5.53
N THR A 242 49.00 -19.75 6.49
CA THR A 242 48.01 -19.09 7.36
C THR A 242 47.00 -18.27 6.54
N VAL A 243 47.46 -17.54 5.53
CA VAL A 243 46.59 -16.75 4.63
C VAL A 243 45.67 -17.65 3.78
N ILE A 244 46.18 -18.80 3.31
CA ILE A 244 45.39 -19.77 2.53
C ILE A 244 44.31 -20.41 3.42
N GLU A 245 44.65 -20.77 4.66
CA GLU A 245 43.70 -21.30 5.64
C GLU A 245 42.58 -20.30 5.94
N GLN A 246 42.92 -19.02 6.15
CA GLN A 246 41.93 -17.97 6.33
C GLN A 246 41.04 -17.82 5.10
N SER A 247 41.62 -17.80 3.89
CA SER A 247 40.86 -17.70 2.64
C SER A 247 39.88 -18.87 2.47
N THR A 248 40.29 -20.08 2.86
CA THR A 248 39.43 -21.27 2.86
C THR A 248 38.26 -21.13 3.83
N ALA A 249 38.51 -20.62 5.04
CA ALA A 249 37.47 -20.36 6.02
C ALA A 249 36.44 -19.31 5.52
N GLU A 250 36.91 -18.27 4.83
CA GLU A 250 36.05 -17.26 4.21
C GLU A 250 35.17 -17.87 3.10
N MET A 251 35.73 -18.73 2.25
CA MET A 251 34.97 -19.43 1.20
C MET A 251 33.89 -20.36 1.79
N HIS A 252 34.19 -21.06 2.89
CA HIS A 252 33.17 -21.80 3.64
C HIS A 252 32.10 -20.89 4.24
N GLY A 253 32.46 -19.66 4.65
CA GLY A 253 31.52 -18.63 5.08
C GLY A 253 30.55 -18.24 3.96
N ILE A 254 31.08 -17.99 2.75
CA ILE A 254 30.26 -17.71 1.56
C ILE A 254 29.32 -18.88 1.26
N SER A 255 29.79 -20.13 1.33
CA SER A 255 28.95 -21.29 1.08
C SER A 255 27.77 -21.39 2.06
N ARG A 256 27.97 -21.09 3.35
CA ARG A 256 26.86 -21.02 4.32
C ARG A 256 25.90 -19.86 4.03
N GLN A 257 26.41 -18.73 3.56
CA GLN A 257 25.59 -17.59 3.16
C GLN A 257 24.69 -17.95 1.96
N VAL A 258 25.23 -18.67 0.97
CA VAL A 258 24.47 -19.21 -0.18
C VAL A 258 23.33 -20.09 0.29
N ASP A 259 23.57 -21.04 1.21
CA ASP A 259 22.53 -21.91 1.75
C ASP A 259 21.39 -21.11 2.41
N SER A 260 21.74 -20.06 3.16
CA SER A 260 20.76 -19.16 3.77
C SER A 260 19.94 -18.38 2.74
N VAL A 261 20.56 -17.90 1.66
CA VAL A 261 19.83 -17.18 0.60
C VAL A 261 18.91 -18.12 -0.15
N ASN A 262 19.33 -19.36 -0.43
CA ASN A 262 18.46 -20.38 -1.04
C ASN A 262 17.24 -20.70 -0.18
N ALA A 263 17.40 -20.77 1.15
CA ALA A 263 16.27 -20.93 2.07
C ALA A 263 15.28 -19.75 1.96
N HIS A 264 15.79 -18.50 1.91
CA HIS A 264 14.94 -17.32 1.72
C HIS A 264 14.24 -17.30 0.36
N MET A 265 14.89 -17.76 -0.72
CA MET A 265 14.24 -17.86 -2.03
C MET A 265 13.09 -18.87 -2.03
N SER A 266 13.25 -20.00 -1.33
CA SER A 266 12.16 -20.97 -1.16
C SER A 266 10.99 -20.38 -0.37
N GLU A 267 11.27 -19.57 0.65
CA GLU A 267 10.23 -18.87 1.43
C GLU A 267 9.50 -17.83 0.58
N ILE A 268 10.23 -17.03 -0.20
CA ILE A 268 9.66 -16.05 -1.13
C ILE A 268 8.73 -16.74 -2.14
N ASN A 269 9.14 -17.87 -2.72
CA ASN A 269 8.29 -18.62 -3.66
C ASN A 269 6.99 -19.08 -3.00
N THR A 270 7.05 -19.56 -1.76
CA THR A 270 5.86 -19.96 -0.99
C THR A 270 4.93 -18.75 -0.76
N ILE A 271 5.48 -17.59 -0.41
CA ILE A 271 4.71 -16.35 -0.23
C ILE A 271 4.07 -15.92 -1.55
N LEU A 272 4.79 -16.02 -2.68
CA LEU A 272 4.27 -15.67 -4.00
C LEU A 272 3.09 -16.57 -4.40
N GLU A 273 3.17 -17.88 -4.16
CA GLU A 273 2.05 -18.80 -4.39
C GLU A 273 0.81 -18.41 -3.58
N GLN A 274 0.99 -18.06 -2.30
CA GLN A 274 -0.09 -17.57 -1.45
C GLN A 274 -0.65 -16.23 -1.96
N GLN A 275 0.21 -15.32 -2.41
CA GLN A 275 -0.17 -14.02 -2.93
C GLN A 275 -1.01 -14.16 -4.21
N VAL A 276 -0.67 -15.11 -5.10
CA VAL A 276 -1.48 -15.43 -6.28
C VAL A 276 -2.88 -15.89 -5.87
N SER A 277 -2.99 -16.81 -4.91
CA SER A 277 -4.29 -17.29 -4.42
C SER A 277 -5.11 -16.16 -3.81
N ALA A 278 -4.51 -15.35 -2.95
CA ALA A 278 -5.18 -14.22 -2.30
C ALA A 278 -5.66 -13.18 -3.33
N THR A 279 -4.83 -12.86 -4.33
CA THR A 279 -5.18 -11.93 -5.40
C THR A 279 -6.36 -12.44 -6.23
N SER A 280 -6.39 -13.74 -6.52
CA SER A 280 -7.53 -14.39 -7.19
C SER A 280 -8.82 -14.32 -6.38
N GLU A 281 -8.73 -14.56 -5.07
CA GLU A 281 -9.88 -14.48 -4.16
C GLU A 281 -10.46 -13.06 -4.09
N VAL A 282 -9.61 -12.04 -3.95
CA VAL A 282 -10.05 -10.64 -3.95
C VAL A 282 -10.66 -10.27 -5.30
N SER A 283 -10.11 -10.76 -6.42
CA SER A 283 -10.64 -10.51 -7.76
C SER A 283 -12.06 -11.05 -7.91
N ASN A 284 -12.27 -12.30 -7.49
CA ASN A 284 -13.58 -12.92 -7.48
C ASN A 284 -14.55 -12.19 -6.52
N GLY A 285 -14.08 -11.79 -5.34
CA GLY A 285 -14.86 -10.99 -4.39
C GLY A 285 -15.33 -9.67 -5.00
N ALA A 286 -14.46 -8.95 -5.71
CA ALA A 286 -14.80 -7.72 -6.39
C ALA A 286 -15.86 -7.94 -7.48
N ALA A 287 -15.73 -9.02 -8.28
CA ALA A 287 -16.71 -9.38 -9.30
C ALA A 287 -18.09 -9.69 -8.69
N ILE A 288 -18.14 -10.44 -7.58
CA ILE A 288 -19.39 -10.73 -6.85
C ILE A 288 -20.03 -9.44 -6.31
N ILE A 289 -19.24 -8.48 -5.83
CA ILE A 289 -19.78 -7.19 -5.36
C ILE A 289 -20.42 -6.40 -6.51
N VAL A 290 -19.80 -6.38 -7.70
CA VAL A 290 -20.37 -5.74 -8.90
C VAL A 290 -21.69 -6.41 -9.29
N GLU A 291 -21.74 -7.74 -9.31
CA GLU A 291 -22.97 -8.48 -9.61
C GLU A 291 -24.10 -8.15 -8.62
N ARG A 292 -23.82 -8.18 -7.31
CA ARG A 292 -24.79 -7.84 -6.26
C ARG A 292 -25.24 -6.38 -6.33
N SER A 293 -24.33 -5.49 -6.68
CA SER A 293 -24.62 -4.06 -6.86
C SER A 293 -25.55 -3.84 -8.05
N GLN A 294 -25.39 -4.61 -9.13
CA GLN A 294 -26.32 -4.60 -10.26
C GLN A 294 -27.72 -5.11 -9.85
N GLN A 295 -27.80 -6.24 -9.14
CA GLN A 295 -29.07 -6.76 -8.62
C GLN A 295 -29.79 -5.77 -7.69
N ASN A 296 -29.04 -5.09 -6.82
CA ASN A 296 -29.58 -4.04 -5.96
C ASN A 296 -30.07 -2.83 -6.76
N SER A 297 -29.35 -2.45 -7.82
CA SER A 297 -29.77 -1.35 -8.71
C SER A 297 -31.11 -1.66 -9.39
N ASP A 298 -31.29 -2.89 -9.85
CA ASP A 298 -32.53 -3.32 -10.50
C ASP A 298 -33.68 -3.43 -9.49
N SER A 299 -33.41 -3.93 -8.28
CA SER A 299 -34.38 -3.94 -7.18
C SER A 299 -34.83 -2.52 -6.82
N ILE A 300 -33.90 -1.56 -6.76
CA ILE A 300 -34.23 -0.17 -6.49
C ILE A 300 -35.12 0.42 -7.58
N LYS A 301 -34.81 0.19 -8.86
CA LYS A 301 -35.67 0.65 -9.96
C LYS A 301 -37.09 0.11 -9.79
N GLN A 302 -37.24 -1.18 -9.47
CA GLN A 302 -38.55 -1.77 -9.24
C GLN A 302 -39.31 -1.09 -8.09
N VAL A 303 -38.64 -0.75 -6.98
CA VAL A 303 -39.30 -0.05 -5.87
C VAL A 303 -39.64 1.40 -6.25
N ILE A 304 -38.80 2.08 -7.04
CA ILE A 304 -39.10 3.42 -7.58
C ILE A 304 -40.38 3.37 -8.42
N ASP A 305 -40.49 2.38 -9.32
CA ASP A 305 -41.65 2.22 -10.19
C ASP A 305 -42.93 1.95 -9.38
N GLN A 306 -42.87 1.04 -8.40
CA GLN A 306 -44.00 0.77 -7.49
C GLN A 306 -44.43 2.01 -6.70
N LEU A 307 -43.48 2.82 -6.22
CA LEU A 307 -43.80 4.07 -5.53
C LEU A 307 -44.35 5.14 -6.48
N ASN A 308 -43.95 5.15 -7.76
CA ASN A 308 -44.52 6.04 -8.78
C ASN A 308 -45.99 5.67 -9.06
N GLU A 309 -46.33 4.39 -9.09
CA GLU A 309 -47.72 3.94 -9.28
C GLU A 309 -48.67 4.41 -8.17
N THR A 310 -48.17 4.67 -6.96
CA THR A 310 -49.00 5.20 -5.85
C THR A 310 -49.35 6.69 -5.97
N GLU A 311 -48.67 7.44 -6.85
CA GLU A 311 -48.82 8.90 -6.94
C GLU A 311 -50.19 9.31 -7.49
N THR A 312 -50.62 8.73 -8.61
CA THR A 312 -51.87 9.08 -9.27
C THR A 312 -53.09 8.85 -8.37
N PRO A 313 -53.27 7.67 -7.73
CA PRO A 313 -54.43 7.44 -6.86
C PRO A 313 -54.47 8.37 -5.64
N ILE A 314 -53.31 8.71 -5.07
CA ILE A 314 -53.21 9.66 -3.95
C ILE A 314 -53.60 11.06 -4.41
N ALA A 315 -53.08 11.51 -5.55
CA ALA A 315 -53.38 12.84 -6.10
C ALA A 315 -54.87 12.99 -6.46
N GLU A 316 -55.46 11.97 -7.09
CA GLU A 316 -56.90 11.92 -7.40
C GLU A 316 -57.75 11.99 -6.13
N SER A 317 -57.39 11.20 -5.10
CA SER A 317 -58.11 11.23 -3.82
C SER A 317 -58.01 12.58 -3.11
N ILE A 318 -56.84 13.24 -3.12
CA ILE A 318 -56.67 14.58 -2.54
C ILE A 318 -57.50 15.61 -3.30
N ASN A 319 -57.44 15.62 -4.63
CA ASN A 319 -58.20 16.58 -5.45
C ASN A 319 -59.71 16.39 -5.26
N TYR A 320 -60.19 15.14 -5.20
CA TYR A 320 -61.60 14.85 -4.91
C TYR A 320 -62.06 15.49 -3.59
N PHE A 321 -61.26 15.40 -2.53
CA PHE A 321 -61.63 16.01 -1.25
C PHE A 321 -61.49 17.53 -1.25
N VAL A 322 -60.51 18.10 -1.97
CA VAL A 322 -60.34 19.56 -2.10
C VAL A 322 -61.52 20.22 -2.80
N GLU A 323 -62.07 19.61 -3.84
CA GLU A 323 -63.23 20.16 -4.57
C GLU A 323 -64.53 20.10 -3.75
N LYS A 324 -64.57 19.26 -2.72
CA LYS A 324 -65.80 18.89 -1.99
C LYS A 324 -65.81 19.31 -0.50
N SER A 325 -64.71 19.87 -0.01
CA SER A 325 -64.49 20.20 1.41
C SER A 325 -64.04 21.65 1.60
N GLY A 326 -64.22 22.19 2.81
CA GLY A 326 -63.98 23.59 3.13
C GLY A 326 -62.51 24.01 3.23
N LEU A 327 -62.28 25.12 3.95
CA LEU A 327 -61.01 25.84 4.07
C LEU A 327 -59.79 24.97 4.48
N SER A 328 -60.02 23.93 5.29
CA SER A 328 -59.00 22.99 5.77
C SER A 328 -58.42 22.11 4.66
N ALA A 329 -59.19 21.81 3.61
CA ALA A 329 -58.80 20.86 2.58
C ALA A 329 -57.67 21.35 1.69
N THR A 330 -57.62 22.66 1.41
CA THR A 330 -56.50 23.26 0.67
C THR A 330 -55.19 23.20 1.45
N LEU A 331 -55.23 23.35 2.78
CA LEU A 331 -54.05 23.22 3.64
C LEU A 331 -53.52 21.78 3.65
N TYR A 332 -54.39 20.78 3.75
CA TYR A 332 -54.01 19.37 3.63
C TYR A 332 -53.44 19.03 2.24
N ALA A 333 -54.03 19.55 1.16
CA ALA A 333 -53.50 19.36 -0.19
C ALA A 333 -52.12 20.00 -0.38
N ALA A 334 -51.91 21.21 0.16
CA ALA A 334 -50.61 21.89 0.14
C ALA A 334 -49.51 21.06 0.81
N LYS A 335 -49.80 20.38 1.93
CA LYS A 335 -48.85 19.45 2.57
C LYS A 335 -48.41 18.33 1.62
N SER A 336 -49.34 17.73 0.86
CA SER A 336 -49.00 16.69 -0.12
C SER A 336 -48.23 17.25 -1.32
N ASP A 337 -48.65 18.40 -1.87
CA ASP A 337 -47.97 19.06 -2.99
C ASP A 337 -46.49 19.35 -2.65
N HIS A 338 -46.21 19.78 -1.42
CA HIS A 338 -44.83 19.96 -0.94
C HIS A 338 -44.03 18.65 -0.87
N MET A 339 -44.63 17.55 -0.42
CA MET A 339 -43.92 16.27 -0.39
C MET A 339 -43.64 15.72 -1.79
N ILE A 340 -44.58 15.88 -2.73
CA ILE A 340 -44.39 15.51 -4.14
C ILE A 340 -43.25 16.35 -4.74
N TRP A 341 -43.19 17.64 -4.41
CA TRP A 341 -42.08 18.50 -4.81
C TRP A 341 -40.72 18.00 -4.31
N MET A 342 -40.60 17.71 -3.02
CA MET A 342 -39.37 17.18 -2.41
C MET A 342 -38.95 15.83 -3.01
N ARG A 343 -39.93 14.99 -3.35
CA ARG A 343 -39.69 13.73 -4.06
C ARG A 343 -39.10 13.96 -5.46
N LYS A 344 -39.65 14.89 -6.24
CA LYS A 344 -39.12 15.19 -7.59
C LYS A 344 -37.67 15.65 -7.52
N LEU A 345 -37.32 16.49 -6.55
CA LEU A 345 -35.92 16.89 -6.30
C LEU A 345 -35.03 15.68 -5.98
N SER A 346 -35.52 14.73 -5.18
CA SER A 346 -34.80 13.50 -4.84
C SER A 346 -34.64 12.56 -6.04
N GLN A 347 -35.67 12.43 -6.89
CA GLN A 347 -35.61 11.66 -8.13
C GLN A 347 -34.64 12.27 -9.15
N MET A 348 -34.51 13.60 -9.18
CA MET A 348 -33.50 14.28 -10.00
C MET A 348 -32.10 13.94 -9.53
N LEU A 349 -31.81 13.96 -8.21
CA LEU A 349 -30.51 13.52 -7.70
C LEU A 349 -30.20 12.05 -8.01
N ALA A 350 -31.24 11.20 -8.05
CA ALA A 350 -31.11 9.81 -8.44
C ALA A 350 -30.97 9.61 -9.97
N GLY A 351 -30.97 10.69 -10.76
CA GLY A 351 -30.89 10.64 -12.21
C GLY A 351 -32.12 10.07 -12.90
N SER A 352 -33.24 9.90 -12.17
CA SER A 352 -34.47 9.28 -12.70
C SER A 352 -35.32 10.27 -13.51
N ILE A 353 -35.24 11.56 -13.19
CA ILE A 353 -35.93 12.63 -13.91
C ILE A 353 -35.01 13.83 -14.08
N VAL A 354 -35.33 14.70 -15.03
CA VAL A 354 -34.65 15.99 -15.20
C VAL A 354 -35.64 17.10 -14.90
N LEU A 355 -35.35 17.92 -13.90
CA LEU A 355 -36.11 19.13 -13.59
C LEU A 355 -35.37 20.32 -14.19
N LYS A 356 -36.05 21.13 -15.01
CA LYS A 356 -35.48 22.37 -15.54
C LYS A 356 -35.86 23.54 -14.65
N ALA A 357 -34.86 24.29 -14.20
CA ALA A 357 -35.04 25.40 -13.27
C ALA A 357 -36.04 26.48 -13.74
N ASN A 358 -36.21 26.65 -15.05
CA ASN A 358 -37.15 27.60 -15.65
C ASN A 358 -38.60 27.08 -15.76
N GLU A 359 -38.81 25.78 -15.57
CA GLU A 359 -40.14 25.13 -15.57
C GLU A 359 -40.67 24.94 -14.13
N LEU A 360 -39.83 25.21 -13.12
CA LEU A 360 -40.17 25.12 -11.71
C LEU A 360 -40.91 26.37 -11.23
N SER A 361 -42.12 26.18 -10.70
CA SER A 361 -42.92 27.27 -10.12
C SER A 361 -42.24 27.89 -8.90
N ASP A 362 -42.42 29.20 -8.72
CA ASP A 362 -42.11 29.87 -7.46
C ASP A 362 -43.23 29.66 -6.42
N HIS A 363 -42.98 30.14 -5.20
CA HIS A 363 -43.90 30.03 -4.07
C HIS A 363 -45.25 30.77 -4.23
N HIS A 364 -45.42 31.70 -5.17
CA HIS A 364 -46.71 32.34 -5.46
C HIS A 364 -47.47 31.62 -6.59
N GLN A 365 -46.76 30.90 -7.46
CA GLN A 365 -47.36 30.19 -8.59
C GLN A 365 -47.87 28.78 -8.24
N CYS A 366 -47.46 28.22 -7.11
CA CYS A 366 -47.94 26.92 -6.60
C CYS A 366 -49.37 27.01 -6.03
N ARG A 367 -50.02 25.86 -5.78
CA ARG A 367 -51.39 25.80 -5.23
C ARG A 367 -51.50 26.58 -3.91
N LEU A 368 -50.56 26.34 -2.99
CA LEU A 368 -50.52 27.02 -1.69
C LEU A 368 -50.32 28.54 -1.86
N GLY A 369 -49.41 28.95 -2.75
CA GLY A 369 -49.12 30.36 -3.03
C GLY A 369 -50.33 31.13 -3.53
N LYS A 370 -50.95 30.63 -4.60
CA LYS A 370 -52.16 31.22 -5.19
C LYS A 370 -53.29 31.33 -4.16
N TRP A 371 -53.43 30.33 -3.30
CA TRP A 371 -54.43 30.34 -2.23
C TRP A 371 -54.06 31.29 -1.09
N TYR A 372 -52.80 31.33 -0.68
CA TYR A 372 -52.29 32.23 0.34
C TYR A 372 -52.48 33.70 -0.05
N ASP A 373 -52.17 34.05 -1.30
CA ASP A 373 -52.28 35.42 -1.82
C ASP A 373 -53.72 35.91 -1.99
N THR A 374 -54.68 35.00 -2.16
CA THR A 374 -56.10 35.34 -2.40
C THR A 374 -56.95 35.36 -1.13
N GLN A 375 -56.40 34.95 0.02
CA GLN A 375 -57.15 34.81 1.26
C GLN A 375 -57.39 36.16 1.95
N THR A 376 -58.65 36.44 2.31
CA THR A 376 -59.06 37.66 3.03
C THR A 376 -59.67 37.38 4.41
N ASN A 377 -59.90 36.11 4.75
CA ASN A 377 -60.52 35.70 6.00
C ASN A 377 -59.64 36.11 7.22
N PRO A 378 -60.12 37.03 8.09
CA PRO A 378 -59.39 37.47 9.27
C PRO A 378 -59.05 36.34 10.24
N ALA A 379 -59.85 35.26 10.29
CA ALA A 379 -59.58 34.09 11.13
C ALA A 379 -58.29 33.37 10.73
N LEU A 380 -57.88 33.47 9.45
CA LEU A 380 -56.60 32.95 8.96
C LEU A 380 -55.51 34.02 8.97
N THR A 381 -55.76 35.19 8.37
CA THR A 381 -54.73 36.20 8.10
C THR A 381 -54.21 36.91 9.36
N SER A 382 -54.93 36.80 10.48
CA SER A 382 -54.49 37.31 11.79
C SER A 382 -53.57 36.36 12.55
N LEU A 383 -53.49 35.08 12.16
CA LEU A 383 -52.66 34.09 12.85
C LEU A 383 -51.17 34.42 12.70
N PRO A 384 -50.37 34.37 13.79
CA PRO A 384 -48.92 34.51 13.70
C PRO A 384 -48.29 33.48 12.75
N GLU A 385 -48.80 32.25 12.77
CA GLU A 385 -48.32 31.13 11.95
C GLU A 385 -48.56 31.36 10.46
N TRP A 386 -49.66 32.04 10.10
CA TRP A 386 -49.94 32.45 8.73
C TRP A 386 -48.85 33.37 8.18
N ARG A 387 -48.48 34.41 8.92
CA ARG A 387 -47.42 35.36 8.51
C ARG A 387 -46.04 34.70 8.48
N GLN A 388 -45.81 33.71 9.34
CA GLN A 388 -44.54 32.99 9.40
C GLN A 388 -44.39 31.96 8.26
N LEU A 389 -45.47 31.57 7.59
CA LEU A 389 -45.48 30.55 6.53
C LEU A 389 -44.71 30.97 5.28
N GLU A 390 -44.77 32.26 4.91
CA GLU A 390 -44.24 32.77 3.65
C GLU A 390 -42.72 32.55 3.50
N ALA A 391 -41.94 32.89 4.53
CA ALA A 391 -40.47 32.79 4.49
C ALA A 391 -39.95 31.36 4.25
N PRO A 392 -40.32 30.34 5.04
CA PRO A 392 -39.88 28.97 4.79
C PRO A 392 -40.48 28.42 3.48
N HIS A 393 -41.71 28.80 3.10
CA HIS A 393 -42.30 28.39 1.83
C HIS A 393 -41.49 28.92 0.62
N LYS A 394 -41.11 30.19 0.64
CA LYS A 394 -40.20 30.78 -0.35
C LYS A 394 -38.88 30.03 -0.42
N GLN A 395 -38.31 29.70 0.74
CA GLN A 395 -37.03 28.98 0.82
C GLN A 395 -37.10 27.58 0.19
N VAL A 396 -38.21 26.84 0.34
CA VAL A 396 -38.40 25.53 -0.33
C VAL A 396 -38.26 25.65 -1.84
N HIS A 397 -38.99 26.60 -2.45
CA HIS A 397 -38.97 26.79 -3.90
C HIS A 397 -37.62 27.31 -4.39
N GLN A 398 -37.05 28.29 -3.69
CA GLN A 398 -35.77 28.88 -4.08
C GLN A 398 -34.63 27.86 -4.01
N ALA A 399 -34.58 27.06 -2.94
CA ALA A 399 -33.62 25.98 -2.78
C ALA A 399 -33.83 24.84 -3.79
N GLY A 400 -35.08 24.51 -4.14
CA GLY A 400 -35.38 23.54 -5.20
C GLY A 400 -34.90 23.98 -6.59
N ILE A 401 -35.06 25.28 -6.91
CA ILE A 401 -34.55 25.87 -8.15
C ILE A 401 -33.02 25.92 -8.15
N GLU A 402 -32.39 26.28 -7.02
CA GLU A 402 -30.94 26.22 -6.81
C GLU A 402 -30.41 24.80 -7.07
N ALA A 403 -31.09 23.77 -6.53
CA ALA A 403 -30.73 22.38 -6.72
C ALA A 403 -30.78 21.94 -8.18
N SER A 404 -31.85 22.30 -8.90
CA SER A 404 -31.99 22.00 -10.34
C SER A 404 -30.87 22.63 -11.17
N LYS A 405 -30.49 23.88 -10.87
CA LYS A 405 -29.37 24.55 -11.56
C LYS A 405 -28.04 23.87 -11.30
N ALA A 406 -27.74 23.56 -10.03
CA ALA A 406 -26.51 22.90 -9.65
C ALA A 406 -26.38 21.49 -10.26
N TYR A 407 -27.49 20.74 -10.29
CA TYR A 407 -27.53 19.43 -10.94
C TYR A 407 -27.27 19.54 -12.44
N ALA A 408 -27.90 20.50 -13.13
CA ALA A 408 -27.70 20.73 -14.56
C ALA A 408 -26.27 21.16 -14.92
N SER A 409 -25.54 21.83 -14.01
CA SER A 409 -24.13 22.17 -14.19
C SER A 409 -23.15 21.06 -13.79
N GLY A 410 -23.65 19.89 -13.36
CA GLY A 410 -22.83 18.76 -12.92
C GLY A 410 -22.27 18.89 -11.49
N ASP A 411 -22.65 19.94 -10.74
CA ASP A 411 -22.24 20.11 -9.34
C ASP A 411 -23.23 19.38 -8.42
N ILE A 412 -23.05 18.06 -8.34
CA ILE A 412 -23.91 17.18 -7.55
C ILE A 412 -23.84 17.53 -6.05
N SER A 413 -22.67 17.96 -5.55
CA SER A 413 -22.49 18.35 -4.14
C SER A 413 -23.32 19.58 -3.78
N ALA A 414 -23.28 20.62 -4.63
CA ALA A 414 -24.12 21.81 -4.43
C ALA A 414 -25.61 21.49 -4.58
N ALA A 415 -25.98 20.59 -5.51
CA ALA A 415 -27.36 20.15 -5.68
C ALA A 415 -27.90 19.45 -4.42
N ILE A 416 -27.09 18.60 -3.79
CA ILE A 416 -27.44 17.93 -2.53
C ILE A 416 -27.62 18.94 -1.39
N ALA A 417 -26.68 19.88 -1.24
CA ALA A 417 -26.77 20.91 -0.20
C ALA A 417 -28.02 21.77 -0.35
N ALA A 418 -28.38 22.14 -1.59
CA ALA A 418 -29.60 22.88 -1.89
C ALA A 418 -30.87 22.05 -1.57
N ILE A 419 -30.89 20.75 -1.86
CA ILE A 419 -32.03 19.88 -1.50
C ILE A 419 -32.17 19.71 0.01
N GLN A 420 -31.06 19.63 0.74
CA GLN A 420 -31.09 19.60 2.20
C GLN A 420 -31.70 20.89 2.77
N LYS A 421 -31.32 22.05 2.22
CA LYS A 421 -31.90 23.35 2.57
C LYS A 421 -33.40 23.42 2.25
N ALA A 422 -33.83 22.83 1.13
CA ALA A 422 -35.25 22.72 0.79
C ALA A 422 -36.01 21.80 1.76
N ASP A 423 -35.42 20.68 2.16
CA ASP A 423 -35.99 19.72 3.12
C ASP A 423 -36.19 20.35 4.51
N ASP A 424 -35.19 21.08 4.99
CA ASP A 424 -35.27 21.76 6.29
C ASP A 424 -36.31 22.87 6.29
N ALA A 425 -36.41 23.64 5.20
CA ALA A 425 -37.48 24.62 5.02
C ALA A 425 -38.86 23.96 4.90
N SER A 426 -38.95 22.82 4.21
CA SER A 426 -40.20 22.06 4.03
C SER A 426 -40.72 21.54 5.37
N LYS A 427 -39.86 21.04 6.26
CA LYS A 427 -40.24 20.67 7.63
C LYS A 427 -40.89 21.83 8.38
N GLN A 428 -40.33 23.03 8.25
CA GLN A 428 -40.90 24.22 8.87
C GLN A 428 -42.27 24.59 8.29
N VAL A 429 -42.43 24.52 6.97
CA VAL A 429 -43.72 24.70 6.30
C VAL A 429 -44.75 23.69 6.82
N MET A 430 -44.38 22.42 6.92
CA MET A 430 -45.29 21.36 7.39
C MET A 430 -45.75 21.60 8.84
N ILE A 431 -44.83 22.02 9.73
CA ILE A 431 -45.16 22.38 11.12
C ILE A 431 -46.15 23.55 11.18
N LEU A 432 -45.90 24.61 10.40
CA LEU A 432 -46.76 25.79 10.38
C LEU A 432 -48.15 25.47 9.80
N LEU A 433 -48.22 24.63 8.75
CA LEU A 433 -49.49 24.14 8.21
C LEU A 433 -50.26 23.33 9.25
N ASP A 434 -49.61 22.44 10.00
CA ASP A 434 -50.25 21.67 11.08
C ASP A 434 -50.78 22.58 12.20
N GLN A 435 -50.02 23.62 12.56
CA GLN A 435 -50.46 24.60 13.55
C GLN A 435 -51.67 25.40 13.07
N ILE A 436 -51.67 25.87 11.81
CA ILE A 436 -52.82 26.58 11.22
C ILE A 436 -54.04 25.66 11.17
N ILE A 437 -53.88 24.43 10.68
CA ILE A 437 -54.96 23.43 10.63
C ILE A 437 -55.56 23.21 12.01
N SER A 438 -54.76 23.11 13.08
CA SER A 438 -55.27 22.87 14.44
C SER A 438 -56.13 24.00 15.04
N LYS A 439 -56.20 25.17 14.38
CA LYS A 439 -57.04 26.31 14.81
C LYS A 439 -58.45 26.27 14.21
N PHE A 440 -58.71 25.34 13.30
CA PHE A 440 -60.00 25.07 12.64
C PHE A 440 -60.37 23.61 12.85
#